data_AF-A0A815YYI8-F1
#
_entry.id   AF-A0A815YYI8-F1
#
_cell.length_a   1.000
_cell.length_b   1.000
_cell.length_c   1.000
_cell.angle_alpha   90.00
_cell.angle_beta   90.00
_cell.angle_gamma   90.00
#
_symmetry.space_group_name_H-M   'P 1'
#
loop_
_entity.id
_entity.type
_entity.pdbx_description
1 polymer ?
#
loop_
_entity_poly.entity_id
_entity_poly.type
_entity_poly.pdbx_seq_one_letter_code
_entity_poly.pdbx_strand_id
1 'polypeptide(L)'
;MHEQTASISNPPQTTVTEMTTSSEASTNESVSSESSAESISKSAASSKETETKTTEQTTIAEDRKQSIPSNPCLICLTEEKQLACIPCGHMTACVACGHSLRSCPICRREIEAFFRIYI
;
A
#
# COMPACT_ATOMS: atom_id res chain seq x y z
N MET A 1 -22.81 -50.03 30.20
CA MET A 1 -21.35 -50.16 30.38
C MET A 1 -20.71 -49.73 29.08
N HIS A 2 -20.40 -48.43 29.00
CA HIS A 2 -19.83 -47.78 27.83
C HIS A 2 -18.32 -47.83 27.95
N GLU A 3 -17.62 -48.36 26.96
CA GLU A 3 -16.16 -48.38 26.90
C GLU A 3 -15.73 -47.46 25.75
N GLN A 4 -15.06 -46.36 26.10
CA GLN A 4 -14.45 -45.42 25.17
C GLN A 4 -12.95 -45.72 25.13
N THR A 5 -12.43 -46.15 23.98
CA THR A 5 -11.00 -46.26 23.73
C THR A 5 -10.59 -45.18 22.73
N ALA A 6 -9.81 -44.21 23.20
CA ALA A 6 -9.23 -43.14 22.39
C ALA A 6 -7.99 -43.66 21.65
N SER A 7 -7.96 -43.51 20.33
CA SER A 7 -6.80 -43.79 19.49
C SER A 7 -6.13 -42.48 19.08
N ILE A 8 -5.03 -42.16 19.76
CA ILE A 8 -4.12 -41.05 19.45
C ILE A 8 -3.06 -41.58 18.50
N SER A 9 -3.00 -41.10 17.26
CA SER A 9 -1.89 -41.35 16.35
C SER A 9 -0.97 -40.12 16.30
N ASN A 10 0.20 -40.23 16.94
CA ASN A 10 1.28 -39.25 16.85
C ASN A 10 2.00 -39.32 15.48
N PRO A 11 2.62 -38.21 15.03
CA PRO A 11 3.32 -38.10 13.74
C PRO A 11 4.72 -38.74 13.76
N PRO A 12 5.29 -39.13 12.60
CA PRO A 12 6.68 -39.57 12.54
C PRO A 12 7.64 -38.38 12.53
N GLN A 13 8.64 -38.43 13.42
CA GLN A 13 9.83 -37.56 13.42
C GLN A 13 11.00 -38.20 12.66
N THR A 14 11.70 -37.34 11.91
CA THR A 14 13.15 -37.28 11.64
C THR A 14 13.89 -38.46 11.00
N THR A 15 14.53 -38.20 9.86
CA THR A 15 15.88 -38.72 9.55
C THR A 15 16.73 -37.63 8.89
N VAL A 16 17.84 -37.34 9.55
CA VAL A 16 18.97 -36.49 9.13
C VAL A 16 19.88 -37.31 8.22
N THR A 17 20.42 -36.72 7.16
CA THR A 17 21.70 -37.12 6.54
C THR A 17 22.29 -35.94 5.78
N GLU A 18 23.44 -35.48 6.24
CA GLU A 18 24.36 -34.56 5.55
C GLU A 18 25.21 -35.33 4.51
N MET A 19 25.78 -34.63 3.52
CA MET A 19 27.23 -34.60 3.20
C MET A 19 27.51 -34.04 1.78
N THR A 20 28.12 -32.84 1.75
CA THR A 20 29.30 -32.34 0.97
C THR A 20 29.55 -32.78 -0.49
N THR A 21 30.16 -32.05 -1.43
CA THR A 21 31.20 -31.00 -1.48
C THR A 21 31.19 -30.37 -2.89
N SER A 22 31.66 -29.11 -3.01
CA SER A 22 32.72 -28.65 -3.95
C SER A 22 32.43 -27.30 -4.65
N SER A 23 33.26 -26.31 -4.27
CA SER A 23 33.88 -25.24 -5.08
C SER A 23 32.98 -24.11 -5.63
N GLU A 24 33.35 -22.83 -5.73
CA GLU A 24 34.65 -22.13 -5.79
C GLU A 24 34.49 -20.70 -5.19
N ALA A 25 35.63 -20.07 -4.87
CA ALA A 25 35.75 -18.71 -4.33
C ALA A 25 35.46 -17.59 -5.36
N SER A 26 35.03 -16.41 -4.89
CA SER A 26 35.40 -15.11 -5.47
C SER A 26 35.09 -13.97 -4.50
N THR A 27 36.15 -13.38 -3.97
CA THR A 27 36.20 -12.13 -3.21
C THR A 27 36.23 -10.94 -4.18
N ASN A 28 35.45 -9.89 -3.92
CA ASN A 28 35.81 -8.55 -4.36
C ASN A 28 35.34 -7.48 -3.37
N GLU A 29 36.26 -7.05 -2.51
CA GLU A 29 36.28 -5.65 -2.07
C GLU A 29 36.61 -4.74 -3.25
N SER A 30 36.04 -3.54 -3.30
CA SER A 30 36.83 -2.30 -3.43
C SER A 30 35.97 -1.03 -3.31
N VAL A 31 36.22 -0.37 -2.18
CA VAL A 31 36.30 1.07 -1.87
C VAL A 31 36.06 2.16 -2.93
N SER A 32 35.30 3.16 -2.47
CA SER A 32 35.43 4.63 -2.53
C SER A 32 36.02 5.37 -3.75
N SER A 33 35.30 6.42 -4.15
CA SER A 33 35.90 7.72 -4.51
C SER A 33 34.93 8.88 -4.21
N GLU A 34 35.21 9.58 -3.11
CA GLU A 34 34.94 11.01 -2.87
C GLU A 34 35.66 11.89 -3.93
N SER A 35 35.26 13.11 -4.30
CA SER A 35 35.14 14.29 -3.43
C SER A 35 34.56 15.52 -4.17
N SER A 36 33.69 16.23 -3.46
CA SER A 36 33.56 17.68 -3.23
C SER A 36 33.69 18.74 -4.34
N ALA A 37 32.71 19.65 -4.35
CA ALA A 37 32.96 21.09 -4.17
C ALA A 37 31.68 21.81 -3.65
N GLU A 38 31.81 22.46 -2.50
CA GLU A 38 30.84 23.40 -1.90
C GLU A 38 30.79 24.74 -2.66
N SER A 39 29.65 25.48 -2.59
CA SER A 39 29.56 26.80 -1.92
C SER A 39 28.28 27.61 -2.27
N ILE A 40 27.40 27.74 -1.26
CA ILE A 40 26.92 29.00 -0.61
C ILE A 40 26.18 30.10 -1.42
N SER A 41 24.88 30.21 -1.10
CA SER A 41 24.02 31.41 -0.85
C SER A 41 23.50 32.31 -1.98
N LYS A 42 22.16 32.53 -2.01
CA LYS A 42 21.51 33.77 -1.53
C LYS A 42 19.97 33.71 -1.64
N SER A 43 19.36 34.47 -0.75
CA SER A 43 17.94 34.52 -0.37
C SER A 43 16.99 35.25 -1.35
N ALA A 44 15.70 35.06 -1.06
CA ALA A 44 14.57 36.00 -1.14
C ALA A 44 13.74 36.08 -2.43
N ALA A 45 12.47 35.65 -2.30
CA ALA A 45 11.22 36.27 -2.77
C ALA A 45 10.16 35.14 -2.82
N SER A 46 9.25 35.07 -1.86
CA SER A 46 7.96 35.76 -1.87
C SER A 46 7.06 35.34 -3.04
N SER A 47 5.86 34.91 -2.66
CA SER A 47 4.63 34.81 -3.48
C SER A 47 4.63 33.65 -4.47
N LYS A 48 3.54 32.92 -4.71
CA LYS A 48 2.13 33.21 -4.46
C LYS A 48 1.35 31.92 -4.62
N GLU A 49 0.29 31.81 -3.85
CA GLU A 49 -0.85 30.92 -4.07
C GLU A 49 -1.30 30.91 -5.53
N THR A 50 -1.62 29.73 -6.04
CA THR A 50 -2.56 29.49 -7.12
C THR A 50 -3.22 28.15 -6.81
N GLU A 51 -4.21 28.10 -5.90
CA GLU A 51 -5.60 28.44 -6.27
C GLU A 51 -5.84 28.27 -7.76
N THR A 52 -5.88 27.03 -8.23
CA THR A 52 -6.68 26.70 -9.41
C THR A 52 -8.15 26.62 -8.96
N LYS A 53 -8.69 27.80 -8.67
CA LYS A 53 -10.11 28.10 -8.65
C LYS A 53 -10.63 27.85 -10.06
N THR A 54 -11.09 26.63 -10.34
CA THR A 54 -11.86 26.38 -11.56
C THR A 54 -13.25 26.96 -11.33
N THR A 55 -13.38 28.17 -11.88
CA THR A 55 -14.57 28.90 -12.33
C THR A 55 -15.92 28.23 -12.09
N GLU A 56 -16.73 29.00 -11.37
CA GLU A 56 -18.18 28.94 -11.26
C GLU A 56 -18.86 28.58 -12.58
N GLN A 57 -19.69 27.55 -12.57
CA GLN A 57 -20.74 27.39 -13.55
C GLN A 57 -22.07 27.33 -12.80
N THR A 58 -22.73 28.49 -12.79
CA THR A 58 -24.11 28.69 -12.41
C THR A 58 -25.00 27.96 -13.41
N THR A 59 -25.73 26.95 -12.95
CA THR A 59 -27.03 26.60 -13.51
C THR A 59 -28.00 26.36 -12.35
N ILE A 60 -29.00 27.23 -12.26
CA ILE A 60 -30.15 27.07 -11.38
C ILE A 60 -31.05 26.03 -12.05
N ALA A 61 -31.09 24.83 -11.48
CA ALA A 61 -32.19 23.88 -11.56
C ALA A 61 -32.09 23.01 -10.31
N GLU A 62 -33.08 23.11 -9.43
CA GLU A 62 -33.23 22.25 -8.25
C GLU A 62 -33.53 20.82 -8.70
N ASP A 63 -32.48 20.05 -8.98
CA ASP A 63 -32.57 18.60 -9.22
C ASP A 63 -31.40 17.94 -8.49
N ARG A 64 -31.71 17.33 -7.34
CA ARG A 64 -30.88 16.49 -6.46
C ARG A 64 -29.37 16.51 -6.77
N LYS A 65 -28.66 17.59 -6.41
CA LYS A 65 -27.20 17.64 -6.44
C LYS A 65 -26.66 16.54 -5.53
N GLN A 66 -26.28 15.40 -6.10
CA GLN A 66 -25.36 14.48 -5.45
C GLN A 66 -24.05 15.24 -5.33
N SER A 67 -23.74 15.75 -4.14
CA SER A 67 -22.43 16.33 -3.86
C SER A 67 -21.40 15.23 -4.10
N ILE A 68 -20.54 15.41 -5.10
CA ILE A 68 -19.42 14.51 -5.32
C ILE A 68 -18.56 14.56 -4.03
N PRO A 69 -18.22 13.39 -3.46
CA PRO A 69 -17.46 13.36 -2.22
C PRO A 69 -16.09 14.02 -2.38
N SER A 70 -15.53 14.57 -1.28
CA SER A 70 -14.24 15.27 -1.29
C SER A 70 -13.07 14.35 -1.69
N ASN A 71 -13.18 13.07 -1.33
CA ASN A 71 -12.18 12.04 -1.58
C ASN A 71 -12.82 10.79 -2.19
N PRO A 72 -13.24 10.82 -3.47
CA PRO A 72 -13.99 9.73 -4.09
C PRO A 72 -13.14 8.46 -4.21
N CYS A 73 -13.78 7.31 -4.05
CA CYS A 73 -13.26 5.98 -4.33
C CYS A 73 -12.76 5.92 -5.78
N LEU A 74 -11.55 5.44 -6.00
CA LEU A 74 -10.96 5.38 -7.35
C LEU A 74 -11.64 4.36 -8.27
N ILE A 75 -12.53 3.53 -7.72
CA ILE A 75 -13.18 2.43 -8.43
C ILE A 75 -14.59 2.82 -8.87
N CYS A 76 -15.45 3.26 -7.93
CA CYS A 76 -16.83 3.63 -8.24
C CYS A 76 -17.08 5.13 -8.40
N LEU A 77 -16.15 5.98 -7.95
CA LEU A 77 -16.28 7.45 -7.94
C LEU A 77 -17.56 7.99 -7.27
N THR A 78 -18.27 7.14 -6.51
CA THR A 78 -19.59 7.45 -5.93
C THR A 78 -19.52 7.65 -4.42
N GLU A 79 -18.70 6.85 -3.74
CA GLU A 79 -18.50 6.89 -2.29
C GLU A 79 -17.10 7.41 -1.93
N GLU A 80 -16.89 7.79 -0.68
CA GLU A 80 -15.57 8.18 -0.18
C GLU A 80 -14.62 7.00 -0.01
N LYS A 81 -13.33 7.27 -0.16
CA LYS A 81 -12.27 6.33 0.20
C LYS A 81 -12.31 6.09 1.72
N GLN A 82 -12.42 4.83 2.10
CA GLN A 82 -12.44 4.40 3.51
C GLN A 82 -11.44 3.27 3.79
N LEU A 83 -10.78 2.73 2.75
CA LEU A 83 -9.88 1.59 2.90
C LEU A 83 -8.45 1.95 2.48
N ALA A 84 -7.50 1.66 3.37
CA ALA A 84 -6.06 1.64 3.09
C ALA A 84 -5.57 0.21 2.88
N CYS A 85 -4.79 -0.01 1.82
CA CYS A 85 -4.23 -1.31 1.46
C CYS A 85 -3.03 -1.67 2.35
N ILE A 86 -2.97 -2.89 2.88
CA ILE A 86 -1.82 -3.41 3.64
C ILE A 86 -1.01 -4.35 2.74
N PRO A 87 0.34 -4.23 2.70
CA PRO A 87 1.20 -3.42 3.57
C PRO A 87 1.57 -2.02 3.02
N CYS A 88 1.08 -1.60 1.85
CA CYS A 88 1.57 -0.37 1.21
C CYS A 88 1.01 0.95 1.75
N GLY A 89 -0.06 0.93 2.54
CA GLY A 89 -0.69 2.09 3.20
C GLY A 89 -1.55 2.99 2.30
N HIS A 90 -1.58 2.76 0.99
CA HIS A 90 -2.33 3.60 0.05
C HIS A 90 -3.85 3.51 0.26
N MET A 91 -4.51 4.66 0.40
CA MET A 91 -5.97 4.76 0.51
C MET A 91 -6.60 4.88 -0.88
N THR A 92 -7.38 3.88 -1.30
CA THR A 92 -7.76 3.74 -2.73
C THR A 92 -9.24 3.48 -2.98
N ALA A 93 -9.96 2.85 -2.05
CA ALA A 93 -11.31 2.36 -2.28
C ALA A 93 -12.28 2.66 -1.12
N CYS A 94 -13.58 2.67 -1.42
CA CYS A 94 -14.63 2.54 -0.42
C CYS A 94 -14.78 1.08 0.04
N VAL A 95 -15.60 0.85 1.07
CA VAL A 95 -15.82 -0.50 1.64
C VAL A 95 -16.40 -1.46 0.61
N ALA A 96 -17.36 -1.02 -0.20
CA ALA A 96 -17.99 -1.87 -1.21
C ALA A 96 -16.98 -2.34 -2.27
N CYS A 97 -16.17 -1.43 -2.80
CA CYS A 97 -15.20 -1.74 -3.85
C CYS A 97 -13.97 -2.53 -3.36
N GLY A 98 -13.62 -2.45 -2.07
CA GLY A 98 -12.45 -3.12 -1.51
C GLY A 98 -12.44 -4.65 -1.73
N HIS A 99 -13.61 -5.29 -1.65
CA HIS A 99 -13.74 -6.75 -1.75
C HIS A 99 -13.27 -7.33 -3.10
N SER A 100 -13.32 -6.53 -4.16
CA SER A 100 -12.93 -6.95 -5.52
C SER A 100 -11.46 -6.69 -5.85
N LEU A 101 -10.71 -6.04 -4.95
CA LEU A 101 -9.32 -5.64 -5.18
C LEU A 101 -8.35 -6.69 -4.64
N ARG A 102 -7.42 -7.13 -5.49
CA ARG A 102 -6.30 -8.03 -5.12
C ARG A 102 -4.95 -7.32 -5.08
N SER A 103 -4.81 -6.20 -5.77
CA SER A 103 -3.60 -5.39 -5.81
C SER A 103 -3.93 -3.91 -5.67
N CYS A 104 -3.02 -3.15 -5.06
CA CYS A 104 -3.19 -1.73 -4.83
C CYS A 104 -3.27 -0.98 -6.17
N PRO A 105 -4.34 -0.20 -6.43
CA PRO A 105 -4.46 0.59 -7.65
C PRO A 105 -3.34 1.62 -7.87
N ILE A 106 -2.71 2.09 -6.78
CA ILE A 106 -1.65 3.10 -6.82
C ILE A 106 -0.29 2.45 -7.10
N CYS A 107 0.15 1.53 -6.23
CA CYS A 107 1.52 1.01 -6.27
C CYS A 107 1.63 -0.44 -6.75
N ARG A 108 0.52 -1.06 -7.18
CA ARG A 108 0.43 -2.42 -7.74
C ARG A 108 0.87 -3.57 -6.82
N ARG A 109 1.28 -3.28 -5.58
CA ARG A 109 1.59 -4.29 -4.56
C ARG A 109 0.35 -5.11 -4.23
N GLU A 110 0.52 -6.41 -3.98
CA GLU A 110 -0.54 -7.29 -3.51
C GLU A 110 -1.14 -6.78 -2.18
N ILE A 111 -2.45 -6.95 -2.04
CA ILE A 111 -3.19 -6.52 -0.85
C ILE A 111 -3.38 -7.74 0.05
N GLU A 112 -2.76 -7.71 1.22
CA GLU A 112 -2.92 -8.74 2.25
C GLU A 112 -4.16 -8.49 3.11
N ALA A 113 -4.43 -7.21 3.41
CA ALA A 113 -5.58 -6.78 4.20
C ALA A 113 -5.95 -5.32 3.89
N PHE A 114 -7.09 -4.87 4.43
CA PHE A 114 -7.47 -3.46 4.42
C PHE A 114 -7.63 -2.95 5.85
N PHE A 115 -7.16 -1.73 6.11
CA PHE A 115 -7.59 -0.95 7.26
C PHE A 115 -8.71 0.00 6.88
N ARG A 116 -9.76 0.01 7.69
CA ARG A 116 -10.87 0.95 7.55
C ARG A 116 -10.54 2.23 8.32
N ILE A 117 -10.53 3.34 7.60
CA ILE A 117 -10.24 4.68 8.11
C ILE A 117 -11.58 5.42 8.29
N TYR A 118 -11.72 6.07 9.43
CA TYR A 118 -12.83 6.96 9.76
C TYR A 118 -12.26 8.38 9.85
N ILE A 119 -12.80 9.30 9.06
CA ILE A 119 -12.38 10.69 8.90
C ILE A 119 -13.53 11.61 9.27
#